data_AF-A0A7C2IKF6-F1
#
_entry.id   AF-A0A7C2IKF6-F1
#
_cell.length_a   1.000
_cell.length_b   1.000
_cell.length_c   1.000
_cell.angle_alpha   90.00
_cell.angle_beta   90.00
_cell.angle_gamma   90.00
#
_symmetry.space_group_name_H-M   'P 1'
#
loop_
_entity.id
_entity.type
_entity.pdbx_description
1 polymer ?
#
loop_
_entity_poly.entity_id
_entity_poly.type
_entity_poly.pdbx_seq_one_letter_code
_entity_poly.pdbx_strand_id
1 'polypeptide(L)'
;MPNKKKPARGSGKPRRPSAKFMDKLKQFVRTEGMDYLSDRNITSVGIGYKRKDGKPTDEISIQFTVERKASPEVLERLGTTKIPETIVIDGVEVPTDVIQRDFEPNYKVVAESTAGPRKTRIDPIVPGVSVANKHETAGTIGCIVFDRKNGTPYILSNWHVLHGPVGEIGDEIVQPGPHDDNRVHLNRLGKLVR
;
A
#
# COMPACT_ATOMS: atom_id res chain seq x y z
N MET A 1 36.83 18.99 50.09
CA MET A 1 36.23 18.16 49.01
C MET A 1 36.38 16.69 49.36
N PRO A 2 35.29 15.90 49.27
CA PRO A 2 35.41 14.53 48.78
C PRO A 2 34.45 14.30 47.61
N ASN A 3 35.01 13.71 46.56
CA ASN A 3 34.42 13.50 45.25
C ASN A 3 33.32 12.40 45.30
N LYS A 4 32.04 12.77 45.23
CA LYS A 4 30.94 11.82 45.06
C LYS A 4 30.90 11.36 43.60
N LYS A 5 31.38 10.14 43.34
CA LYS A 5 31.25 9.44 42.05
C LYS A 5 29.77 9.41 41.63
N LYS A 6 29.45 9.99 40.46
CA LYS A 6 28.16 9.80 39.78
C LYS A 6 28.00 8.34 39.39
N PRO A 7 26.82 7.71 39.58
CA PRO A 7 26.60 6.35 39.11
C PRO A 7 26.57 6.34 37.57
N ALA A 8 27.22 5.33 37.01
CA ALA A 8 27.32 5.12 35.57
C ALA A 8 25.93 4.89 34.95
N ARG A 9 25.63 5.61 33.86
CA ARG A 9 24.47 5.33 33.01
C ARG A 9 24.69 3.98 32.34
N GLY A 10 23.94 2.97 32.77
CA GLY A 10 23.91 1.67 32.13
C GLY A 10 23.45 1.79 30.68
N SER A 11 24.32 1.42 29.75
CA SER A 11 24.02 1.20 28.33
C SER A 11 23.24 -0.11 28.18
N GLY A 12 21.93 -0.08 28.46
CA GLY A 12 21.03 -1.16 28.11
C GLY A 12 20.65 -1.08 26.64
N LYS A 13 20.78 -2.17 25.87
CA LYS A 13 20.23 -2.25 24.51
C LYS A 13 18.72 -1.98 24.55
N PRO A 14 18.12 -1.33 23.53
CA PRO A 14 16.69 -1.04 23.49
C PRO A 14 15.89 -2.34 23.64
N ARG A 15 15.03 -2.42 24.66
CA ARG A 15 14.20 -3.61 24.88
C ARG A 15 13.07 -3.59 23.86
N ARG A 16 13.25 -4.38 22.78
CA ARG A 16 12.25 -4.49 21.71
C ARG A 16 10.89 -4.88 22.33
N PRO A 17 9.79 -4.19 21.99
CA PRO A 17 8.48 -4.50 22.54
C PRO A 17 8.03 -5.90 22.12
N SER A 18 7.19 -6.51 22.95
CA SER A 18 6.63 -7.83 22.65
C SER A 18 5.74 -7.78 21.40
N ALA A 19 5.72 -8.85 20.62
CA ALA A 19 4.87 -8.95 19.43
C ALA A 19 3.39 -8.73 19.77
N LYS A 20 2.91 -9.31 20.88
CA LYS A 20 1.54 -9.14 21.38
C LYS A 20 1.20 -7.67 21.66
N PHE A 21 2.12 -6.92 22.26
CA PHE A 21 1.91 -5.49 22.51
C PHE A 21 1.86 -4.70 21.20
N MET A 22 2.76 -4.99 20.26
CA MET A 22 2.75 -4.37 18.93
C MET A 22 1.44 -4.61 18.17
N ASP A 23 0.85 -5.79 18.29
CA ASP A 23 -0.42 -6.09 17.62
C ASP A 23 -1.58 -5.30 18.20
N LYS A 24 -1.60 -5.06 19.53
CA LYS A 24 -2.57 -4.17 20.18
C LYS A 24 -2.44 -2.73 19.70
N LEU A 25 -1.21 -2.22 19.59
CA LEU A 25 -0.97 -0.87 19.04
C LEU A 25 -1.46 -0.75 17.60
N LYS A 26 -1.22 -1.77 16.76
CA LYS A 26 -1.70 -1.78 15.36
C LYS A 26 -3.21 -1.82 15.30
N GLN A 27 -3.85 -2.57 16.19
CA GLN A 27 -5.30 -2.64 16.28
C GLN A 27 -5.87 -1.27 16.64
N PHE A 28 -5.35 -0.62 17.69
CA PHE A 28 -5.73 0.73 18.08
C PHE A 28 -5.62 1.73 16.91
N VAL A 29 -4.49 1.77 16.20
CA VAL A 29 -4.29 2.70 15.07
C VAL A 29 -5.32 2.47 13.96
N ARG A 30 -5.73 1.20 13.73
CA ARG A 30 -6.71 0.85 12.68
C ARG A 30 -8.16 1.13 13.06
N THR A 31 -8.46 1.17 14.36
CA THR A 31 -9.83 1.39 14.86
C THR A 31 -9.99 2.83 15.33
N GLU A 32 -9.43 3.16 16.49
CA GLU A 32 -9.60 4.44 17.18
C GLU A 32 -8.68 5.53 16.63
N GLY A 33 -7.50 5.14 16.12
CA GLY A 33 -6.55 6.08 15.50
C GLY A 33 -7.12 6.81 14.29
N MET A 34 -8.10 6.22 13.60
CA MET A 34 -8.76 6.81 12.44
C MET A 34 -9.64 8.01 12.82
N ASP A 35 -10.20 8.05 14.02
CA ASP A 35 -11.08 9.14 14.46
C ASP A 35 -10.30 10.46 14.55
N TYR A 36 -9.02 10.40 14.91
CA TYR A 36 -8.15 11.58 14.93
C TYR A 36 -7.89 12.17 13.53
N LEU A 37 -8.03 11.39 12.46
CA LEU A 37 -7.86 11.90 11.09
C LEU A 37 -9.03 12.77 10.61
N SER A 38 -10.10 12.89 11.41
CA SER A 38 -11.15 13.89 11.18
C SER A 38 -10.67 15.33 11.44
N ASP A 39 -9.61 15.51 12.24
CA ASP A 39 -8.93 16.78 12.42
C ASP A 39 -8.02 17.04 11.22
N ARG A 40 -8.30 18.13 10.47
CA ARG A 40 -7.56 18.50 9.26
C ARG A 40 -6.07 18.72 9.49
N ASN A 41 -5.68 19.13 10.70
CA ASN A 41 -4.27 19.35 11.02
C ASN A 41 -3.52 18.02 11.25
N ILE A 42 -4.21 16.89 11.44
CA ILE A 42 -3.62 15.57 11.63
C ILE A 42 -3.56 14.83 10.29
N THR A 43 -2.36 14.70 9.72
CA THR A 43 -2.15 14.07 8.41
C THR A 43 -1.93 12.57 8.48
N SER A 44 -1.47 12.04 9.63
CA SER A 44 -1.30 10.59 9.81
C SER A 44 -1.23 10.20 11.28
N VAL A 45 -1.68 8.98 11.60
CA VAL A 45 -1.47 8.33 12.89
C VAL A 45 -0.74 7.00 12.68
N GLY A 46 0.27 6.72 13.50
CA GLY A 46 1.07 5.51 13.37
C GLY A 46 1.77 5.11 14.68
N ILE A 47 2.61 4.09 14.59
CA ILE A 47 3.43 3.62 15.70
C ILE A 47 4.87 3.97 15.38
N GLY A 48 5.53 4.66 16.31
CA GLY A 48 6.92 5.06 16.14
C GLY A 48 7.67 5.03 17.46
N TYR A 49 8.96 5.32 17.39
CA TYR A 49 9.72 5.66 18.58
C TYR A 49 9.60 7.16 18.83
N LYS A 50 9.36 7.53 20.08
CA LYS A 50 9.23 8.92 20.50
C LYS A 50 10.50 9.68 20.15
N ARG A 51 10.36 10.88 19.61
CA ARG A 51 11.50 11.75 19.32
C ARG A 51 11.62 12.84 20.37
N LYS A 52 12.85 13.09 20.81
CA LYS A 52 13.18 14.22 21.70
C LYS A 52 14.38 14.96 21.12
N ASP A 53 14.26 16.29 21.00
CA ASP A 53 15.30 17.16 20.41
C ASP A 53 15.78 16.66 19.03
N GLY A 54 14.83 16.22 18.20
CA GLY A 54 15.08 15.71 16.84
C GLY A 54 15.65 14.29 16.78
N LYS A 55 16.03 13.68 17.91
CA LYS A 55 16.63 12.33 17.97
C LYS A 55 15.59 11.28 18.34
N PRO A 56 15.60 10.09 17.70
CA PRO A 56 14.78 8.97 18.15
C PRO A 56 15.24 8.52 19.54
N THR A 57 14.28 8.13 20.37
CA THR A 57 14.50 7.47 21.66
C THR A 57 14.18 5.97 21.53
N ASP A 58 14.35 5.21 22.62
CA ASP A 58 13.98 3.78 22.67
C ASP A 58 12.54 3.56 23.16
N GLU A 59 11.78 4.63 23.39
CA GLU A 59 10.41 4.59 23.89
C GLU A 59 9.41 4.52 22.74
N ILE A 60 8.54 3.51 22.73
CA ILE A 60 7.45 3.42 21.74
C ILE A 60 6.34 4.39 22.08
N SER A 61 5.81 5.05 21.05
CA SER A 61 4.72 6.01 21.15
C SER A 61 3.71 5.84 20.00
N ILE A 62 2.48 6.29 20.24
CA ILE A 62 1.56 6.61 19.14
C ILE A 62 2.01 7.93 18.53
N GLN A 63 2.42 7.88 17.27
CA GLN A 63 2.97 9.01 16.55
C GLN A 63 1.87 9.67 15.71
N PHE A 64 1.69 10.96 15.92
CA PHE A 64 0.82 11.81 15.12
C PHE A 64 1.70 12.71 14.25
N THR A 65 1.46 12.67 12.94
CA THR A 65 2.01 13.68 12.03
C THR A 65 0.99 14.78 11.85
N VAL A 66 1.42 16.01 12.00
CA VAL A 66 0.59 17.20 11.82
C VAL A 66 1.19 18.13 10.77
N GLU A 67 0.33 18.89 10.09
CA GLU A 67 0.74 19.94 9.16
C GLU A 67 1.47 21.06 9.92
N ARG A 68 0.91 21.50 11.04
CA ARG A 68 1.49 22.56 11.87
C ARG A 68 1.38 22.28 13.37
N LYS A 69 2.50 22.43 14.09
CA LYS A 69 2.49 22.52 15.55
C LYS A 69 2.03 23.90 16.00
N ALA A 70 1.20 23.92 17.03
CA ALA A 70 0.69 25.15 17.62
C ALA A 70 0.75 25.09 19.15
N SER A 71 0.88 26.27 19.77
CA SER A 71 0.71 26.41 21.21
C SER A 71 -0.78 26.25 21.56
N PRO A 72 -1.12 25.88 22.82
CA PRO A 72 -2.51 25.71 23.25
C PRO A 72 -3.42 26.90 22.91
N GLU A 73 -2.91 28.12 23.04
CA GLU A 73 -3.61 29.38 22.75
C GLU A 73 -3.98 29.56 21.26
N VAL A 74 -3.32 28.84 20.36
CA VAL A 74 -3.50 28.94 18.91
C VAL A 74 -4.31 27.77 18.34
N LEU A 75 -4.56 26.72 19.14
CA LEU A 75 -5.29 25.52 18.67
C LEU A 75 -6.71 25.85 18.21
N GLU A 76 -7.44 26.67 18.96
CA GLU A 76 -8.81 27.10 18.59
C GLU A 76 -8.84 27.84 17.24
N ARG A 77 -7.86 28.71 17.00
CA ARG A 77 -7.75 29.45 15.74
C ARG A 77 -7.43 28.56 14.54
N LEU A 78 -6.81 27.42 14.76
CA LEU A 78 -6.51 26.42 13.73
C LEU A 78 -7.61 25.37 13.58
N GLY A 79 -8.67 25.44 14.41
CA GLY A 79 -9.76 24.45 14.40
C GLY A 79 -9.28 23.02 14.71
N THR A 80 -8.18 22.89 15.45
CA THR A 80 -7.56 21.60 15.80
C THR A 80 -7.65 21.36 17.31
N THR A 81 -7.64 20.09 17.73
CA THR A 81 -7.72 19.71 19.14
C THR A 81 -6.35 19.31 19.69
N LYS A 82 -6.10 19.58 20.99
CA LYS A 82 -4.87 19.10 21.64
C LYS A 82 -4.86 17.57 21.63
N ILE A 83 -3.82 17.00 21.02
CA ILE A 83 -3.56 15.56 21.07
C ILE A 83 -3.20 15.17 22.51
N PRO A 84 -3.80 14.12 23.10
CA PRO A 84 -3.47 13.63 24.43
C PRO A 84 -1.96 13.31 24.56
N GLU A 85 -1.37 13.53 25.72
CA GLU A 85 0.06 13.23 25.96
C GLU A 85 0.34 11.72 26.10
N THR A 86 -0.70 10.97 26.48
CA THR A 86 -0.71 9.50 26.54
C THR A 86 -2.06 8.97 26.04
N ILE A 87 -2.08 7.74 25.55
CA ILE A 87 -3.28 6.99 25.17
C ILE A 87 -3.25 5.66 25.92
N VAL A 88 -4.36 5.31 26.56
CA VAL A 88 -4.51 4.03 27.24
C VAL A 88 -4.91 2.97 26.22
N ILE A 89 -4.04 1.98 25.99
CA ILE A 89 -4.29 0.85 25.08
C ILE A 89 -4.24 -0.43 25.90
N ASP A 90 -5.39 -1.06 26.07
CA ASP A 90 -5.56 -2.30 26.86
C ASP A 90 -4.96 -2.20 28.28
N GLY A 91 -5.27 -1.10 28.97
CA GLY A 91 -4.83 -0.82 30.33
C GLY A 91 -3.38 -0.33 30.46
N VAL A 92 -2.65 -0.15 29.36
CA VAL A 92 -1.28 0.37 29.35
C VAL A 92 -1.26 1.79 28.82
N GLU A 93 -0.68 2.73 29.57
CA GLU A 93 -0.42 4.09 29.08
C GLU A 93 0.72 4.07 28.06
N VAL A 94 0.41 4.52 26.85
CA VAL A 94 1.35 4.65 25.74
C VAL A 94 1.54 6.14 25.47
N PRO A 95 2.79 6.67 25.49
CA PRO A 95 3.02 8.07 25.21
C PRO A 95 2.65 8.41 23.77
N THR A 96 2.30 9.68 23.51
CA THR A 96 2.17 10.20 22.16
C THR A 96 3.44 10.96 21.75
N ASP A 97 3.64 11.05 20.44
CA ASP A 97 4.68 11.88 19.81
C ASP A 97 4.06 12.67 18.67
N VAL A 98 4.24 13.98 18.66
CA VAL A 98 3.71 14.87 17.62
C VAL A 98 4.85 15.33 16.75
N ILE A 99 4.79 15.00 15.46
CA ILE A 99 5.79 15.37 14.46
C ILE A 99 5.15 16.31 13.46
N GLN A 100 5.79 17.44 13.21
CA GLN A 100 5.36 18.31 12.12
C GLN A 100 6.00 17.84 10.81
N ARG A 101 5.21 17.67 9.75
CA ARG A 101 5.71 17.46 8.38
C ARG A 101 4.85 18.22 7.39
N ASP A 102 5.51 18.66 6.34
CA ASP A 102 4.87 19.22 5.16
C ASP A 102 4.96 18.19 4.01
N PHE A 103 3.90 18.07 3.23
CA PHE A 103 3.80 17.11 2.13
C PHE A 103 3.36 17.85 0.87
N GLU A 104 4.26 17.96 -0.10
CA GLU A 104 3.95 18.53 -1.41
C GLU A 104 3.91 17.41 -2.47
N PRO A 105 2.86 17.34 -3.30
CA PRO A 105 2.85 16.42 -4.43
C PRO A 105 3.98 16.72 -5.41
N ASN A 106 4.90 15.78 -5.58
CA ASN A 106 5.98 15.88 -6.57
C ASN A 106 5.60 15.12 -7.84
N TYR A 107 5.03 15.83 -8.81
CA TYR A 107 4.69 15.25 -10.11
C TYR A 107 5.86 15.39 -11.08
N LYS A 108 6.24 14.28 -11.70
CA LYS A 108 7.17 14.27 -12.82
C LYS A 108 6.38 14.05 -14.11
N VAL A 109 6.35 15.05 -14.99
CA VAL A 109 5.80 14.88 -16.33
C VAL A 109 6.72 13.89 -17.07
N VAL A 110 6.18 12.72 -17.37
CA VAL A 110 6.84 11.69 -18.18
C VAL A 110 6.23 11.71 -19.57
N ALA A 111 7.06 11.46 -20.60
CA ALA A 111 6.55 11.31 -21.96
C ALA A 111 5.52 10.18 -22.01
N GLU A 112 4.51 10.34 -22.85
CA GLU A 112 3.49 9.33 -23.08
C GLU A 112 4.16 8.02 -23.53
N SER A 113 3.98 6.96 -22.75
CA SER A 113 4.59 5.67 -23.05
C SER A 113 3.99 5.13 -24.33
N THR A 114 4.78 5.00 -25.40
CA THR A 114 4.39 4.19 -26.55
C THR A 114 4.04 2.79 -26.05
N ALA A 115 2.90 2.23 -26.47
CA ALA A 115 2.51 0.88 -26.12
C ALA A 115 3.68 -0.08 -26.44
N GLY A 116 4.23 -0.72 -25.40
CA GLY A 116 5.39 -1.59 -25.58
C GLY A 116 5.08 -2.71 -26.58
N PRO A 117 6.10 -3.31 -27.24
CA PRO A 117 5.88 -4.29 -28.31
C PRO A 117 4.91 -5.42 -27.93
N ARG A 118 4.93 -5.88 -26.67
CA ARG A 118 4.06 -6.93 -26.13
C ARG A 118 2.57 -6.57 -26.02
N LYS A 119 2.22 -5.29 -26.16
CA LYS A 119 0.84 -4.77 -26.14
C LYS A 119 0.24 -4.66 -27.54
N THR A 120 1.00 -4.99 -28.58
CA THR A 120 0.52 -5.02 -29.97
C THR A 120 0.11 -6.43 -30.39
N ARG A 121 -0.52 -6.56 -31.55
CA ARG A 121 -0.85 -7.86 -32.14
C ARG A 121 0.45 -8.59 -32.48
N ILE A 122 0.58 -9.82 -31.98
CA ILE A 122 1.76 -10.65 -32.17
C ILE A 122 1.32 -12.03 -32.64
N ASP A 123 1.91 -12.49 -33.75
CA ASP A 123 1.73 -13.81 -34.33
C ASP A 123 3.07 -14.28 -34.94
N PRO A 124 3.71 -15.37 -34.47
CA PRO A 124 3.22 -16.33 -33.48
C PRO A 124 3.25 -15.79 -32.04
N ILE A 125 2.30 -16.25 -31.25
CA ILE A 125 2.10 -15.82 -29.86
C ILE A 125 3.17 -16.38 -28.93
N VAL A 126 3.61 -15.55 -27.99
CA VAL A 126 4.60 -15.91 -26.96
C VAL A 126 4.10 -15.52 -25.56
N PRO A 127 4.57 -16.19 -24.50
CA PRO A 127 4.29 -15.76 -23.13
C PRO A 127 4.64 -14.29 -22.87
N GLY A 128 3.83 -13.62 -22.05
CA GLY A 128 4.00 -12.22 -21.66
C GLY A 128 3.37 -11.19 -22.61
N VAL A 129 2.76 -11.62 -23.74
CA VAL A 129 1.99 -10.70 -24.60
C VAL A 129 0.62 -10.41 -24.02
N SER A 130 0.09 -9.23 -24.36
CA SER A 130 -1.24 -8.77 -23.95
C SER A 130 -2.33 -9.72 -24.43
N VAL A 131 -3.23 -10.09 -23.53
CA VAL A 131 -4.40 -10.93 -23.80
C VAL A 131 -5.49 -10.59 -22.81
N ALA A 132 -6.76 -10.75 -23.19
CA ALA A 132 -7.87 -10.75 -22.26
C ALA A 132 -9.12 -11.38 -22.90
N ASN A 133 -10.09 -11.74 -22.06
CA ASN A 133 -11.47 -11.86 -22.49
C ASN A 133 -11.95 -10.51 -23.06
N LYS A 134 -12.81 -10.52 -24.08
CA LYS A 134 -13.42 -9.31 -24.66
C LYS A 134 -14.15 -8.42 -23.64
N HIS A 135 -14.56 -8.99 -22.51
CA HIS A 135 -15.24 -8.28 -21.40
C HIS A 135 -14.28 -7.72 -20.34
N GLU A 136 -12.99 -8.05 -20.42
CA GLU A 136 -11.97 -7.64 -19.46
C GLU A 136 -11.05 -6.56 -20.05
N THR A 137 -10.15 -6.00 -19.23
CA THR A 137 -9.29 -4.87 -19.62
C THR A 137 -8.06 -5.31 -20.41
N ALA A 138 -7.01 -5.76 -19.73
CA ALA A 138 -5.83 -6.38 -20.30
C ALA A 138 -5.09 -7.17 -19.22
N GLY A 139 -4.56 -8.32 -19.60
CA GLY A 139 -3.59 -9.07 -18.82
C GLY A 139 -2.51 -9.62 -19.75
N THR A 140 -1.79 -10.65 -19.31
CA THR A 140 -0.73 -11.25 -20.12
C THR A 140 -0.84 -12.76 -20.16
N ILE A 141 -0.41 -13.38 -21.25
CA ILE A 141 -0.30 -14.83 -21.35
C ILE A 141 0.80 -15.31 -20.39
N GLY A 142 0.48 -16.24 -19.49
CA GLY A 142 1.44 -16.88 -18.61
C GLY A 142 2.27 -17.94 -19.35
N CYS A 143 1.60 -18.88 -20.01
CA CYS A 143 2.26 -19.92 -20.80
C CYS A 143 1.34 -20.53 -21.86
N ILE A 144 1.95 -21.29 -22.77
CA ILE A 144 1.27 -22.15 -23.75
C ILE A 144 1.35 -23.59 -23.24
N VAL A 145 0.23 -24.28 -23.20
CA VAL A 145 0.11 -25.68 -22.77
C VAL A 145 -0.55 -26.50 -23.86
N PHE A 146 -0.40 -27.81 -23.83
CA PHE A 146 -0.98 -28.71 -24.83
C PHE A 146 -1.89 -29.73 -24.15
N ASP A 147 -3.08 -29.94 -24.70
CA ASP A 147 -3.98 -31.00 -24.26
C ASP A 147 -3.30 -32.37 -24.37
N ARG A 148 -3.37 -33.17 -23.31
CA ARG A 148 -2.69 -34.47 -23.28
C ARG A 148 -3.30 -35.50 -24.24
N LYS A 149 -4.59 -35.41 -24.57
CA LYS A 149 -5.31 -36.39 -25.40
C LYS A 149 -5.12 -36.09 -26.89
N ASN A 150 -5.22 -34.84 -27.29
CA ASN A 150 -5.26 -34.46 -28.70
C ASN A 150 -4.17 -33.45 -29.13
N GLY A 151 -3.33 -32.97 -28.20
CA GLY A 151 -2.26 -32.04 -28.50
C GLY A 151 -2.72 -30.62 -28.85
N THR A 152 -3.99 -30.28 -28.59
CA THR A 152 -4.50 -28.92 -28.86
C THR A 152 -3.77 -27.90 -28.01
N PRO A 153 -3.21 -26.83 -28.60
CA PRO A 153 -2.57 -25.77 -27.84
C PRO A 153 -3.61 -24.89 -27.15
N TYR A 154 -3.35 -24.56 -25.88
CA TYR A 154 -4.09 -23.60 -25.08
C TYR A 154 -3.15 -22.57 -24.46
N ILE A 155 -3.72 -21.45 -24.07
CA ILE A 155 -3.02 -20.44 -23.28
C ILE A 155 -3.52 -20.47 -21.83
N LEU A 156 -2.63 -20.22 -20.88
CA LEU A 156 -2.98 -19.99 -19.49
C LEU A 156 -2.67 -18.55 -19.10
N SER A 157 -3.52 -17.97 -18.26
CA SER A 157 -3.31 -16.67 -17.62
C SER A 157 -4.09 -16.66 -16.30
N ASN A 158 -4.13 -15.53 -15.62
CA ASN A 158 -4.94 -15.35 -14.43
C ASN A 158 -6.43 -15.45 -14.78
N TRP A 159 -7.22 -15.94 -13.81
CA TRP A 159 -8.67 -16.06 -13.96
C TRP A 159 -9.35 -14.73 -14.31
N HIS A 160 -8.95 -13.63 -13.67
CA HIS A 160 -9.51 -12.29 -13.93
C HIS A 160 -9.10 -11.72 -15.31
N VAL A 161 -8.23 -12.39 -16.05
CA VAL A 161 -7.82 -11.98 -17.40
C VAL A 161 -8.65 -12.71 -18.46
N LEU A 162 -8.87 -14.02 -18.30
CA LEU A 162 -9.55 -14.85 -19.30
C LEU A 162 -11.03 -15.09 -19.02
N HIS A 163 -11.48 -14.90 -17.78
CA HIS A 163 -12.87 -15.14 -17.36
C HIS A 163 -13.43 -13.91 -16.63
N GLY A 164 -12.89 -13.60 -15.46
CA GLY A 164 -13.40 -12.51 -14.62
C GLY A 164 -14.86 -12.68 -14.16
N PRO A 165 -15.46 -11.69 -13.49
CA PRO A 165 -16.77 -11.81 -12.85
C PRO A 165 -17.93 -12.01 -13.82
N VAL A 166 -17.80 -11.56 -15.06
CA VAL A 166 -18.87 -11.58 -16.09
C VAL A 166 -18.56 -12.49 -17.28
N GLY A 167 -17.40 -13.15 -17.31
CA GLY A 167 -17.05 -14.03 -18.43
C GLY A 167 -17.78 -15.36 -18.39
N GLU A 168 -17.94 -15.94 -19.58
CA GLU A 168 -18.60 -17.21 -19.82
C GLU A 168 -17.72 -18.13 -20.67
N ILE A 169 -17.82 -19.45 -20.42
CA ILE A 169 -17.15 -20.43 -21.28
C ILE A 169 -17.66 -20.27 -22.72
N GLY A 170 -16.73 -20.21 -23.68
CA GLY A 170 -17.02 -19.95 -25.08
C GLY A 170 -16.78 -18.49 -25.50
N ASP A 171 -16.58 -17.58 -24.55
CA ASP A 171 -16.24 -16.19 -24.83
C ASP A 171 -15.03 -16.02 -25.73
N GLU A 172 -15.02 -14.95 -26.52
CA GLU A 172 -13.86 -14.62 -27.33
C GLU A 172 -12.75 -14.08 -26.46
N ILE A 173 -11.58 -14.71 -26.60
CA ILE A 173 -10.32 -14.22 -26.07
C ILE A 173 -9.62 -13.47 -27.18
N VAL A 174 -9.10 -12.30 -26.86
CA VAL A 174 -8.43 -11.40 -27.81
C VAL A 174 -6.98 -11.10 -27.40
N GLN A 175 -6.13 -10.94 -28.42
CA GLN A 175 -4.72 -10.60 -28.31
C GLN A 175 -4.47 -9.48 -29.33
N PRO A 176 -4.09 -8.27 -28.91
CA PRO A 176 -3.96 -7.81 -27.52
C PRO A 176 -5.33 -7.65 -26.81
N GLY A 177 -5.31 -7.46 -25.48
CA GLY A 177 -6.53 -7.23 -24.69
C GLY A 177 -7.21 -5.88 -25.01
N PRO A 178 -8.53 -5.71 -24.72
CA PRO A 178 -9.30 -4.53 -25.12
C PRO A 178 -8.75 -3.16 -24.68
N HIS A 179 -8.04 -3.10 -23.54
CA HIS A 179 -7.39 -1.88 -23.07
C HIS A 179 -6.18 -1.49 -23.93
N ASP A 180 -5.42 -2.47 -24.45
CA ASP A 180 -4.25 -2.20 -25.28
C ASP A 180 -4.61 -2.02 -26.77
N ASP A 181 -5.68 -2.65 -27.25
CA ASP A 181 -6.31 -2.36 -28.56
C ASP A 181 -7.82 -2.67 -28.53
N ASN A 182 -8.64 -1.63 -28.66
CA ASN A 182 -10.09 -1.72 -28.58
C ASN A 182 -10.76 -2.31 -29.83
N ARG A 183 -10.00 -2.64 -30.89
CA ARG A 183 -10.50 -3.29 -32.11
C ARG A 183 -10.66 -4.80 -31.92
N VAL A 184 -11.42 -5.18 -30.89
CA VAL A 184 -11.66 -6.58 -30.45
C VAL A 184 -12.00 -7.51 -31.62
N HIS A 185 -12.84 -7.04 -32.56
CA HIS A 185 -13.27 -7.81 -33.75
C HIS A 185 -12.11 -8.22 -34.69
N LEU A 186 -10.99 -7.50 -34.68
CA LEU A 186 -9.78 -7.86 -35.43
C LEU A 186 -8.81 -8.70 -34.60
N ASN A 187 -8.96 -8.71 -33.27
CA ASN A 187 -7.99 -9.22 -32.30
C ASN A 187 -8.28 -10.63 -31.80
N ARG A 188 -9.18 -11.34 -32.47
CA ARG A 188 -9.57 -12.71 -32.09
C ARG A 188 -8.35 -13.62 -32.01
N LEU A 189 -8.17 -14.23 -30.83
CA LEU A 189 -7.18 -15.26 -30.55
C LEU A 189 -7.85 -16.64 -30.46
N GLY A 190 -8.88 -16.77 -29.64
CA GLY A 190 -9.48 -18.07 -29.35
C GLY A 190 -10.79 -17.96 -28.60
N LYS A 191 -11.22 -19.08 -28.01
CA LYS A 191 -12.39 -19.14 -27.13
C LYS A 191 -11.96 -19.55 -25.73
N LEU A 192 -12.65 -19.03 -24.73
CA LEU A 192 -12.50 -19.47 -23.35
C LEU A 192 -12.99 -20.91 -23.23
N VAL A 193 -12.16 -21.77 -22.65
CA VAL A 193 -12.47 -23.18 -22.39
C VAL A 193 -12.28 -23.49 -20.91
N ARG A 194 -12.82 -24.62 -20.46
CA ARG A 194 -12.77 -25.07 -19.07
C ARG A 194 -11.48 -25.82 -18.75
#